data_AF-A0A357NHC7-F1
#
_entry.id   AF-A0A357NHC7-F1
#
_cell.length_a   1.000
_cell.length_b   1.000
_cell.length_c   1.000
_cell.angle_alpha   90.00
_cell.angle_beta   90.00
_cell.angle_gamma   90.00
#
_symmetry.space_group_name_H-M   'P 1'
#
loop_
_entity.id
_entity.type
_entity.pdbx_description
1 polymer ?
#
loop_
_entity_poly.entity_id
_entity_poly.type
_entity_poly.pdbx_seq_one_letter_code
_entity_poly.pdbx_strand_id
1 'polypeptide(L)'
;MKKLMAAILFFCLVSVPLSALAGPLYPASFGHHRDNRIFITANNGGEVNPDGMITVRDGKSATIRIKPHNGYVVKKVLVDGRDVGRVKLYKFYNVRDSHRVQVVFERVHRFGWPHNDGHRDRH
;
A
#
# COMPACT_ATOMS: atom_id res chain seq x y z
N MET A 1 7.52 32.33 -53.42
CA MET A 1 7.67 33.61 -52.68
C MET A 1 7.86 33.28 -51.20
N LYS A 2 8.87 33.88 -50.54
CA LYS A 2 9.20 33.83 -49.08
C LYS A 2 9.83 32.48 -48.61
N LYS A 3 11.15 32.25 -48.62
CA LYS A 3 12.30 32.79 -47.83
C LYS A 3 12.19 32.63 -46.29
N LEU A 4 13.26 32.01 -45.72
CA LEU A 4 13.86 32.18 -44.36
C LEU A 4 13.15 31.48 -43.17
N MET A 5 13.78 30.81 -42.19
CA MET A 5 15.14 30.84 -41.58
C MET A 5 15.52 29.45 -40.97
N ALA A 6 16.74 28.93 -41.15
CA ALA A 6 17.87 28.83 -40.18
C ALA A 6 17.64 27.90 -38.94
N ALA A 7 18.59 27.17 -38.35
CA ALA A 7 19.94 26.67 -38.63
C ALA A 7 20.40 25.95 -37.33
N ILE A 8 21.50 25.19 -37.42
CA ILE A 8 22.40 24.76 -36.33
C ILE A 8 22.14 23.37 -35.74
N LEU A 9 22.95 22.43 -36.24
CA LEU A 9 23.38 21.21 -35.60
C LEU A 9 24.01 21.49 -34.22
N PHE A 10 23.68 20.68 -33.21
CA PHE A 10 24.57 20.44 -32.07
C PHE A 10 24.78 18.94 -31.89
N PHE A 11 25.99 18.52 -32.25
CA PHE A 11 26.61 17.26 -31.88
C PHE A 11 26.46 17.02 -30.37
N CYS A 12 25.88 15.89 -29.97
CA CYS A 12 26.17 15.33 -28.65
C CYS A 12 26.65 13.90 -28.83
N LEU A 13 27.91 13.83 -29.27
CA LEU A 13 28.75 12.66 -29.24
C LEU A 13 29.18 12.46 -27.77
N VAL A 14 28.30 11.87 -26.96
CA VAL A 14 28.71 11.18 -25.74
C VAL A 14 28.60 9.70 -26.01
N SER A 15 29.74 9.14 -26.36
CA SER A 15 30.11 7.79 -26.03
C SER A 15 29.78 7.55 -24.56
N VAL A 16 28.72 6.80 -24.26
CA VAL A 16 28.67 6.05 -23.01
C VAL A 16 29.15 4.63 -23.36
N PRO A 17 30.32 4.22 -22.86
CA PRO A 17 30.84 2.89 -23.09
C PRO A 17 29.97 1.85 -22.38
N LEU A 18 29.96 0.65 -22.96
CA LEU A 18 29.61 -0.65 -22.36
C LEU A 18 29.96 -0.71 -20.86
N SER A 19 29.06 -0.30 -19.95
CA SER A 19 29.00 -0.60 -18.51
C SER A 19 27.97 0.30 -17.80
N ALA A 20 26.69 -0.05 -17.83
CA ALA A 20 25.73 0.46 -16.85
C ALA A 20 24.92 -0.71 -16.30
N LEU A 21 25.57 -1.38 -15.35
CA LEU A 21 25.00 -2.11 -14.22
C LEU A 21 23.90 -3.12 -14.55
N ALA A 22 24.32 -4.37 -14.61
CA ALA A 22 23.55 -5.50 -14.12
C ALA A 22 22.82 -5.15 -12.80
N GLY A 23 21.57 -4.71 -12.88
CA GLY A 23 20.56 -5.29 -12.00
C GLY A 23 20.50 -6.77 -12.35
N PRO A 24 20.41 -7.71 -11.40
CA PRO A 24 20.43 -9.12 -11.73
C PRO A 24 19.36 -9.35 -12.81
N LEU A 25 19.82 -9.73 -14.00
CA LEU A 25 19.02 -10.47 -14.96
C LEU A 25 18.46 -11.60 -14.12
N TYR A 26 17.23 -11.47 -13.63
CA TYR A 26 16.57 -12.56 -12.95
C TYR A 26 16.66 -13.71 -13.94
N PRO A 27 17.46 -14.76 -13.67
CA PRO A 27 17.45 -15.88 -14.59
C PRO A 27 15.99 -16.31 -14.63
N ALA A 28 15.39 -16.24 -15.81
CA ALA A 28 14.11 -16.87 -16.07
C ALA A 28 14.33 -18.38 -15.96
N SER A 29 14.50 -18.85 -14.72
CA SER A 29 14.30 -20.24 -14.37
C SER A 29 12.80 -20.44 -14.50
N PHE A 30 12.39 -21.04 -15.60
CA PHE A 30 11.04 -21.57 -15.79
C PHE A 30 10.87 -22.81 -14.90
N GLY A 31 11.10 -22.68 -13.60
CA GLY A 31 10.47 -23.52 -12.61
C GLY A 31 9.00 -23.11 -12.54
N HIS A 32 8.08 -24.07 -12.42
CA HIS A 32 6.67 -23.84 -12.18
C HIS A 32 6.44 -23.18 -10.80
N HIS A 33 6.96 -21.97 -10.59
CA HIS A 33 6.69 -21.18 -9.40
C HIS A 33 5.24 -20.71 -9.51
N ARG A 34 4.38 -21.26 -8.65
CA ARG A 34 3.01 -20.77 -8.53
C ARG A 34 3.09 -19.35 -7.98
N ASP A 35 2.49 -18.42 -8.70
CA ASP A 35 2.35 -17.05 -8.25
C ASP A 35 1.02 -16.92 -7.50
N ASN A 36 1.09 -16.51 -6.24
CA ASN A 36 -0.07 -16.32 -5.38
C ASN A 36 -0.46 -14.85 -5.33
N ARG A 37 -1.76 -14.55 -5.37
CA ARG A 37 -2.27 -13.18 -5.38
C ARG A 37 -2.85 -12.83 -4.02
N ILE A 38 -2.41 -11.72 -3.45
CA ILE A 38 -3.02 -11.16 -2.24
C ILE A 38 -3.77 -9.89 -2.64
N PHE A 39 -5.08 -9.91 -2.42
CA PHE A 39 -5.96 -8.80 -2.76
C PHE A 39 -6.26 -7.99 -1.51
N ILE A 40 -5.80 -6.75 -1.48
CA ILE A 40 -5.84 -5.88 -0.31
C ILE A 40 -6.81 -4.74 -0.60
N THR A 41 -7.83 -4.63 0.24
CA THR A 41 -8.84 -3.56 0.17
C THR A 41 -8.96 -2.88 1.51
N ALA A 42 -9.18 -1.57 1.50
CA ALA A 42 -9.39 -0.78 2.70
C ALA A 42 -10.52 0.23 2.45
N ASN A 43 -11.29 0.55 3.48
CA ASN A 43 -12.25 1.65 3.42
C ASN A 43 -11.55 3.00 3.69
N ASN A 44 -12.30 4.10 3.52
CA ASN A 44 -11.79 5.43 3.83
C ASN A 44 -11.49 5.57 5.34
N GLY A 45 -10.37 6.23 5.68
CA GLY A 45 -9.95 6.43 7.07
C GLY A 45 -8.52 5.98 7.40
N GLY A 46 -7.77 5.48 6.42
CA GLY A 46 -6.37 5.16 6.58
C GLY A 46 -5.69 4.75 5.28
N GLU A 47 -4.39 4.52 5.37
CA GLU A 47 -3.52 4.01 4.31
C GLU A 47 -3.14 2.56 4.62
N VAL A 48 -3.06 1.74 3.57
CA VAL A 48 -2.54 0.37 3.65
C VAL A 48 -1.42 0.23 2.63
N ASN A 49 -0.29 -0.38 3.00
CA ASN A 49 0.84 -0.59 2.11
C ASN A 49 1.39 -2.03 2.28
N PRO A 50 1.43 -2.83 1.21
CA PRO A 50 0.94 -2.54 -0.14
C PRO A 50 -0.59 -2.45 -0.19
N ASP A 51 -1.13 -1.66 -1.12
CA ASP A 51 -2.56 -1.62 -1.45
C ASP A 51 -2.85 -2.36 -2.76
N GLY A 52 -4.13 -2.68 -2.98
CA GLY A 52 -4.56 -3.37 -4.19
C GLY A 52 -4.03 -4.80 -4.27
N MET A 53 -3.62 -5.20 -5.46
CA MET A 53 -3.26 -6.59 -5.72
C MET A 53 -1.76 -6.76 -5.81
N ILE A 54 -1.23 -7.63 -4.94
CA ILE A 54 0.19 -8.02 -4.98
C ILE A 54 0.35 -9.46 -5.41
N THR A 55 1.40 -9.72 -6.18
CA THR A 55 1.82 -11.07 -6.56
C THR A 55 2.99 -11.49 -5.68
N VAL A 56 2.85 -12.62 -5.02
CA VAL A 56 3.83 -13.19 -4.10
C VAL A 56 4.16 -14.59 -4.60
N ARG A 57 5.45 -14.87 -4.80
CA ARG A 57 5.91 -16.20 -5.19
C ARG A 57 5.54 -17.23 -4.12
N ASP A 58 5.24 -18.47 -4.54
CA ASP A 58 4.95 -19.57 -3.64
C ASP A 58 5.98 -19.68 -2.51
N GLY A 59 5.46 -19.80 -1.29
CA GLY A 59 6.25 -19.93 -0.06
C GLY A 59 6.97 -18.65 0.41
N LYS A 60 6.81 -17.52 -0.29
CA LYS A 60 7.31 -16.22 0.21
C LYS A 60 6.38 -15.64 1.27
N SER A 61 6.93 -14.67 2.01
CA SER A 61 6.21 -13.91 3.03
C SER A 61 5.85 -12.54 2.50
N ALA A 62 4.69 -12.01 2.91
CA ALA A 62 4.25 -10.67 2.56
C ALA A 62 3.91 -9.89 3.84
N THR A 63 4.28 -8.62 3.89
CA THR A 63 4.01 -7.77 5.05
C THR A 63 3.10 -6.63 4.64
N ILE A 64 2.00 -6.47 5.36
CA ILE A 64 1.00 -5.43 5.17
C ILE A 64 1.08 -4.47 6.36
N ARG A 65 1.33 -3.20 6.04
CA ARG A 65 1.36 -2.09 6.99
C ARG A 65 0.05 -1.33 6.89
N ILE A 66 -0.57 -1.08 8.04
CA ILE A 66 -1.86 -0.41 8.16
C ILE A 66 -1.65 0.85 9.00
N LYS A 67 -1.91 2.00 8.40
CA LYS A 67 -1.72 3.32 9.02
C LYS A 67 -3.06 4.07 9.04
N PRO A 68 -3.77 4.12 10.17
CA PRO A 68 -4.99 4.92 10.26
C PRO A 68 -4.67 6.42 10.13
N HIS A 69 -5.59 7.17 9.52
CA HIS A 69 -5.53 8.63 9.48
C HIS A 69 -5.82 9.24 10.85
N ASN A 70 -5.49 10.53 11.00
CA ASN A 70 -5.79 11.24 12.23
C ASN A 70 -7.30 11.24 12.51
N GLY A 71 -7.67 10.91 13.75
CA GLY A 71 -9.08 10.74 14.14
C GLY A 71 -9.73 9.44 13.66
N TYR A 72 -8.98 8.48 13.13
CA TYR A 72 -9.46 7.13 12.79
C TYR A 72 -8.71 6.05 13.57
N VAL A 73 -9.36 4.91 13.75
CA VAL A 73 -8.80 3.69 14.33
C VAL A 73 -9.12 2.50 13.44
N VAL A 74 -8.26 1.49 13.45
CA VAL A 74 -8.57 0.20 12.83
C VAL A 74 -9.73 -0.42 13.61
N LYS A 75 -10.88 -0.64 12.97
CA LYS A 75 -12.04 -1.32 13.57
C LYS A 75 -11.83 -2.83 13.58
N LYS A 76 -11.41 -3.38 12.44
CA LYS A 76 -11.10 -4.80 12.25
C LYS A 76 -10.31 -5.03 10.97
N VAL A 77 -9.60 -6.14 10.92
CA VAL A 77 -8.88 -6.62 9.74
C VAL A 77 -9.38 -8.02 9.45
N LEU A 78 -9.89 -8.24 8.25
CA LEU A 78 -10.39 -9.53 7.79
C LEU A 78 -9.37 -10.15 6.84
N VAL A 79 -8.94 -11.37 7.11
CA VAL A 79 -8.07 -12.17 6.24
C VAL A 79 -8.85 -13.40 5.82
N ASP A 80 -9.13 -13.53 4.52
CA ASP A 80 -9.98 -14.58 3.94
C ASP A 80 -11.36 -14.69 4.60
N GLY A 81 -11.88 -13.55 5.06
CA GLY A 81 -13.16 -13.45 5.78
C GLY A 81 -13.08 -13.73 7.29
N ARG A 82 -11.91 -14.09 7.83
CA ARG A 82 -11.69 -14.26 9.27
C ARG A 82 -11.16 -12.97 9.89
N ASP A 83 -11.79 -12.52 10.97
CA ASP A 83 -11.33 -11.33 11.70
C ASP A 83 -10.06 -11.68 12.50
N VAL A 84 -8.96 -10.99 12.20
CA VAL A 84 -7.69 -11.10 12.93
C VAL A 84 -7.52 -9.99 13.97
N GLY A 85 -8.52 -9.12 14.11
CA GLY A 85 -8.57 -8.05 15.09
C GLY A 85 -7.97 -6.72 14.61
N ARG A 86 -7.66 -5.85 15.59
CA ARG A 86 -7.25 -4.46 15.38
C ARG A 86 -5.72 -4.35 15.27
N VAL A 87 -5.15 -4.95 14.24
CA VAL A 87 -3.69 -4.95 14.01
C VAL A 87 -3.25 -3.81 13.09
N LYS A 88 -2.06 -3.25 13.34
CA LYS A 88 -1.42 -2.24 12.47
C LYS A 88 -0.40 -2.86 11.50
N LEU A 89 0.00 -4.09 11.76
CA LEU A 89 0.96 -4.83 10.97
C LEU A 89 0.46 -6.27 10.87
N TYR A 90 0.31 -6.76 9.65
CA TYR A 90 -0.04 -8.14 9.39
C TYR A 90 1.01 -8.76 8.47
N LYS A 91 1.56 -9.92 8.87
CA LYS A 91 2.58 -10.62 8.09
C LYS A 91 2.07 -12.00 7.71
N PHE A 92 1.97 -12.24 6.41
CA PHE A 92 1.79 -13.57 5.86
C PHE A 92 3.12 -14.31 5.86
N TYR A 93 3.07 -15.56 6.30
CA TYR A 93 4.17 -16.50 6.21
C TYR A 93 3.79 -17.59 5.24
N ASN A 94 4.75 -18.02 4.41
CA ASN A 94 4.58 -19.16 3.51
C ASN A 94 3.27 -19.07 2.70
N VAL A 95 3.14 -18.04 1.85
CA VAL A 95 1.94 -17.83 1.04
C VAL A 95 1.88 -18.91 -0.04
N ARG A 96 0.89 -19.81 0.07
CA ARG A 96 0.69 -20.94 -0.85
C ARG A 96 -0.59 -20.85 -1.68
N ASP A 97 -1.49 -19.95 -1.31
CA ASP A 97 -2.74 -19.70 -1.97
C ASP A 97 -3.00 -18.20 -2.11
N SER A 98 -4.01 -17.85 -2.91
CA SER A 98 -4.46 -16.47 -2.99
C SER A 98 -5.23 -16.07 -1.75
N HIS A 99 -4.97 -14.87 -1.24
CA HIS A 99 -5.59 -14.37 -0.01
C HIS A 99 -6.32 -13.04 -0.27
N ARG A 100 -7.34 -12.76 0.54
CA ARG A 100 -8.05 -11.47 0.53
C ARG A 100 -7.95 -10.81 1.90
N VAL A 101 -7.41 -9.60 1.93
CA VAL A 101 -7.32 -8.76 3.12
C VAL A 101 -8.27 -7.58 2.98
N GLN A 102 -9.13 -7.40 3.96
CA GLN A 102 -10.03 -6.27 4.05
C GLN A 102 -9.81 -5.54 5.36
N VAL A 103 -9.38 -4.29 5.28
CA VAL A 103 -9.14 -3.42 6.42
C VAL A 103 -10.32 -2.47 6.58
N VAL A 104 -10.87 -2.41 7.79
CA VAL A 104 -11.97 -1.51 8.14
C VAL A 104 -11.48 -0.52 9.18
N PHE A 105 -11.50 0.76 8.84
CA PHE A 105 -11.28 1.90 9.72
C PHE A 105 -12.61 2.48 10.21
N GLU A 106 -12.57 3.07 11.39
CA GLU A 106 -13.69 3.75 12.02
C GLU A 106 -13.21 5.08 12.60
N ARG A 107 -14.02 6.13 12.43
CA ARG A 107 -13.72 7.45 12.98
C ARG A 107 -13.86 7.39 14.49
N VAL A 108 -12.86 7.87 15.22
CA VAL A 108 -12.92 8.05 16.66
C VAL A 108 -13.87 9.20 16.93
N HIS A 109 -15.10 8.88 17.33
CA HIS A 109 -16.01 9.88 17.86
C HIS A 109 -15.58 10.18 19.30
N ARG A 110 -14.79 11.24 19.49
CA ARG A 110 -14.59 11.80 20.82
C ARG A 110 -15.92 12.44 21.22
N PHE A 111 -16.75 11.69 21.94
CA PHE A 111 -17.86 12.26 22.67
C PHE A 111 -17.28 13.18 23.75
N GLY A 112 -17.03 14.43 23.39
CA GLY A 112 -17.01 15.52 24.35
C GLY A 112 -18.44 15.64 24.83
N TRP A 113 -18.76 14.97 25.93
CA TRP A 113 -19.92 15.39 26.70
C TRP A 113 -19.61 16.81 27.17
N PRO A 114 -20.42 17.82 26.84
CA PRO A 114 -20.44 19.00 27.68
C PRO A 114 -20.88 18.48 29.04
N HIS A 115 -20.01 18.59 30.03
CA HIS A 115 -20.46 18.61 31.41
C HIS A 115 -21.52 19.71 31.44
N ASN A 116 -22.79 19.29 31.48
CA ASN A 116 -23.88 20.14 31.85
C ASN A 116 -23.92 20.05 33.38
N ASP A 117 -22.94 20.67 34.03
CA ASP A 117 -23.00 21.05 35.42
C ASP A 117 -24.07 22.13 35.57
N GLY A 118 -25.32 21.68 35.43
CA GLY A 118 -26.52 22.37 35.90
C GLY A 118 -26.57 22.39 37.42
N HIS A 119 -25.49 22.87 38.05
CA HIS A 119 -25.45 23.10 39.48
C HIS A 119 -25.62 24.59 39.77
N ARG A 120 -26.88 24.88 40.15
CA ARG A 120 -27.32 25.91 41.09
C ARG A 120 -26.77 27.32 40.87
N ASP A 121 -27.66 28.19 40.40
CA ASP A 121 -27.94 29.44 41.10
C ASP A 121 -29.46 29.68 41.11
N ARG A 122 -30.15 28.93 41.96
CA ARG A 122 -31.38 29.42 42.61
C ARG A 122 -30.98 29.73 44.05
N HIS A 123 -30.80 31.01 44.36
CA HIS A 123 -31.36 31.76 45.49
C HIS A 123 -30.71 33.13 45.57
#